data_AF-A0A1X1UE17-F1
#
_entry.id   AF-A0A1X1UE17-F1
#
_cell.length_a   1.000
_cell.length_b   1.000
_cell.length_c   1.000
_cell.angle_alpha   90.00
_cell.angle_beta   90.00
_cell.angle_gamma   90.00
#
_symmetry.space_group_name_H-M   'P 1'
#
loop_
_entity.id
_entity.type
_entity.pdbx_description
1 polymer ?
#
loop_
_entity_poly.entity_id
_entity_poly.type
_entity_poly.pdbx_seq_one_letter_code
_entity_poly.pdbx_strand_id
1 'polypeptide(L)'
;MPRELFGEFGKLTQQLDAHPTLASRLERITTTLIAVPDHQVPDAIRWGSETLADIPLTHDDGSTEPLFPRYSVHDIRIDPFAYRWTKLTQFFLLLKHHTAAEVIATAKANPDKLAFRSTEALLEGPIFGGHYFVPLLANMSPSMWGIAAPRTGQVIVYTFGRVIGGNGLGASRDQRDALQILTHHNPAHDFDTKVLDETQLHKAAFSEAVDWWAGRINNTLRDIFTPVTYVDTNDFYLPDAHQRWMLNFEQLVARVGAILRHPRDQGAQLMLMYQAMDILGDSIMGSGGIGQLMLPSRIRKAIEEIEEHVPDRIKPLIMAPAYRALEAADQVADEFIVSSPNPNATTESRLTHLWNALRNTTHGFNKTPEILAEHSCRLPADIVLVPAVYLLDIITDRDRLLAHIRRTCR
;
A
#
# COMPACT_ATOMS: atom_id res chain seq x y z
N MET A 1 26.50 -10.43 0.73
CA MET A 1 26.55 -9.46 -0.39
C MET A 1 27.79 -9.69 -1.22
N PRO A 2 27.72 -9.60 -2.56
CA PRO A 2 28.89 -9.52 -3.45
C PRO A 2 29.84 -8.39 -3.05
N ARG A 3 31.15 -8.55 -3.27
CA ARG A 3 32.19 -7.55 -2.89
C ARG A 3 31.99 -6.19 -3.55
N GLU A 4 31.45 -6.15 -4.76
CA GLU A 4 31.22 -4.91 -5.52
C GLU A 4 30.14 -4.04 -4.85
N LEU A 5 29.08 -4.66 -4.33
CA LEU A 5 27.99 -3.96 -3.63
C LEU A 5 28.46 -3.32 -2.30
N PHE A 6 29.50 -3.87 -1.65
CA PHE A 6 30.08 -3.24 -0.46
C PHE A 6 30.73 -1.88 -0.77
N GLY A 7 31.39 -1.75 -1.93
CA GLY A 7 32.03 -0.51 -2.35
C GLY A 7 31.03 0.59 -2.69
N GLU A 8 29.93 0.24 -3.37
CA GLU A 8 28.83 1.16 -3.67
C GLU A 8 28.09 1.60 -2.41
N PHE A 9 27.80 0.66 -1.50
CA PHE A 9 27.18 0.96 -0.21
C PHE A 9 28.03 1.92 0.64
N GLY A 10 29.36 1.73 0.65
CA GLY A 10 30.28 2.62 1.36
C GLY A 10 30.25 4.05 0.81
N LYS A 11 30.20 4.21 -0.52
CA LYS A 11 30.08 5.52 -1.17
C LYS A 11 28.75 6.20 -0.86
N LEU A 12 27.63 5.47 -0.94
CA LEU A 12 26.31 6.01 -0.62
C LEU A 12 26.25 6.48 0.83
N THR A 13 26.74 5.66 1.76
CA THR A 13 26.85 6.01 3.18
C THR A 13 27.62 7.31 3.39
N GLN A 14 28.80 7.45 2.77
CA GLN A 14 29.60 8.68 2.85
C GLN A 14 28.86 9.91 2.31
N GLN A 15 28.08 9.76 1.22
CA GLN A 15 27.29 10.85 0.66
C GLN A 15 26.15 11.29 1.59
N LEU A 16 25.47 10.34 2.24
CA LEU A 16 24.41 10.62 3.21
C LEU A 16 24.97 11.32 4.45
N ASP A 17 26.11 10.86 4.95
CA ASP A 17 26.78 11.44 6.12
C ASP A 17 27.32 12.85 5.85
N ALA A 18 27.76 13.14 4.61
CA ALA A 18 28.23 14.48 4.21
C ALA A 18 27.13 15.56 4.19
N HIS A 19 25.86 15.14 4.12
CA HIS A 19 24.70 16.04 4.06
C HIS A 19 23.59 15.55 5.00
N PRO A 20 23.73 15.71 6.33
CA PRO A 20 22.93 15.03 7.35
C PRO A 20 21.54 15.66 7.56
N THR A 21 20.79 15.85 6.48
CA THR A 21 19.37 16.23 6.52
C THR A 21 18.54 15.13 7.19
N LEU A 22 17.30 15.43 7.59
CA LEU A 22 16.41 14.42 8.15
C LEU A 22 16.21 13.24 7.18
N ALA A 23 15.92 13.52 5.90
CA ALA A 23 15.76 12.47 4.89
C ALA A 23 17.02 11.61 4.75
N SER A 24 18.21 12.24 4.67
CA SER A 24 19.49 11.52 4.58
C SER A 24 19.72 10.60 5.78
N ARG A 25 19.33 11.03 6.99
CA ARG A 25 19.43 10.21 8.21
C ARG A 25 18.47 9.03 8.17
N LEU A 26 17.22 9.23 7.78
CA LEU A 26 16.24 8.16 7.64
C LEU A 26 16.70 7.13 6.59
N GLU A 27 17.21 7.60 5.44
CA GLU A 27 17.77 6.74 4.39
C GLU A 27 19.03 6.00 4.84
N ARG A 28 19.89 6.66 5.63
CA ARG A 28 21.09 6.04 6.21
C ARG A 28 20.70 4.92 7.17
N ILE A 29 19.64 5.11 7.97
CA ILE A 29 19.09 4.08 8.86
C ILE A 29 18.58 2.88 8.06
N THR A 30 17.68 3.11 7.08
CA THR A 30 17.09 2.02 6.29
C THR A 30 18.16 1.25 5.51
N THR A 31 19.07 1.96 4.84
CA THR A 31 20.13 1.35 4.03
C THR A 31 21.07 0.51 4.89
N THR A 32 21.43 0.98 6.09
CA THR A 32 22.23 0.18 7.05
C THR A 32 21.50 -1.08 7.46
N LEU A 33 20.23 -0.95 7.88
CA LEU A 33 19.42 -2.08 8.31
C LEU A 33 19.21 -3.09 7.20
N ILE A 34 19.16 -2.69 5.94
CA ILE A 34 19.08 -3.61 4.78
C ILE A 34 20.42 -4.33 4.55
N ALA A 35 21.54 -3.62 4.73
CA ALA A 35 22.86 -4.09 4.33
C ALA A 35 23.55 -5.04 5.33
N VAL A 36 23.30 -4.86 6.63
CA VAL A 36 24.01 -5.63 7.67
C VAL A 36 23.63 -7.13 7.65
N PRO A 37 24.52 -8.05 8.01
CA PRO A 37 24.19 -9.46 8.20
C PRO A 37 23.28 -9.66 9.42
N ASP A 38 22.52 -10.77 9.45
CA ASP A 38 21.47 -11.02 10.46
C ASP A 38 21.96 -10.91 11.91
N HIS A 39 23.19 -11.37 12.20
CA HIS A 39 23.76 -11.31 13.55
C HIS A 39 24.07 -9.88 14.03
N GLN A 40 24.14 -8.90 13.12
CA GLN A 40 24.39 -7.48 13.42
C GLN A 40 23.11 -6.64 13.43
N VAL A 41 21.96 -7.22 13.03
CA VAL A 41 20.68 -6.50 12.99
C VAL A 41 20.31 -5.90 14.35
N PRO A 42 20.46 -6.59 15.49
CA PRO A 42 20.13 -5.99 16.80
C PRO A 42 20.95 -4.74 17.12
N ASP A 43 22.24 -4.74 16.81
CA ASP A 43 23.11 -3.57 17.03
C ASP A 43 22.79 -2.44 16.05
N ALA A 44 22.49 -2.76 14.78
CA ALA A 44 22.04 -1.77 13.80
C ALA A 44 20.67 -1.15 14.18
N ILE A 45 19.77 -1.93 14.78
CA ILE A 45 18.50 -1.43 15.33
C ILE A 45 18.77 -0.46 16.49
N ARG A 46 19.68 -0.81 17.40
CA ARG A 46 20.05 0.07 18.51
C ARG A 46 20.64 1.39 18.00
N TRP A 47 21.60 1.31 17.08
CA TRP A 47 22.20 2.50 16.47
C TRP A 47 21.18 3.39 15.75
N GLY A 48 20.24 2.79 14.98
CA GLY A 48 19.18 3.55 14.33
C GLY A 48 18.25 4.24 15.32
N SER A 49 17.94 3.57 16.43
CA SER A 49 17.15 4.12 17.54
C SER A 49 17.85 5.31 18.20
N GLU A 50 19.13 5.17 18.54
CA GLU A 50 19.97 6.25 19.09
C GLU A 50 20.02 7.44 18.12
N THR A 51 20.21 7.17 16.81
CA THR A 51 20.23 8.20 15.77
C THR A 51 18.94 9.01 15.69
N LEU A 52 17.77 8.38 15.89
CA LEU A 52 16.48 9.08 15.93
C LEU A 52 16.27 9.85 17.24
N ALA A 53 16.72 9.30 18.36
CA ALA A 53 16.62 9.95 19.67
C ALA A 53 17.44 11.26 19.73
N ASP A 54 18.57 11.30 19.03
CA ASP A 54 19.51 12.43 19.03
C ASP A 54 19.11 13.59 18.09
N ILE A 55 17.98 13.50 17.38
CA ILE A 55 17.54 14.57 16.47
C ILE A 55 16.76 15.61 17.26
N PRO A 56 17.25 16.86 17.41
CA PRO A 56 16.50 17.90 18.09
C PRO A 56 15.49 18.56 17.14
N LEU A 57 14.36 18.98 17.71
CA LEU A 57 13.49 20.00 17.17
C LEU A 57 13.76 21.30 17.94
N THR A 58 14.09 22.37 17.22
CA THR A 58 14.28 23.71 17.79
C THR A 58 13.06 24.55 17.48
N HIS A 59 12.46 25.14 18.51
CA HIS A 59 11.33 26.05 18.36
C HIS A 59 11.80 27.49 18.08
N ASP A 60 10.90 28.35 17.63
CA ASP A 60 11.21 29.76 17.32
C ASP A 60 11.72 30.56 18.53
N ASP A 61 11.36 30.13 19.74
CA ASP A 61 11.82 30.71 21.01
C ASP A 61 13.21 30.21 21.46
N GLY A 62 13.85 29.34 20.67
CA GLY A 62 15.15 28.75 20.94
C GLY A 62 15.13 27.55 21.90
N SER A 63 13.96 27.16 22.42
CA SER A 63 13.83 25.91 23.18
C SER A 63 14.01 24.69 22.27
N THR A 64 14.46 23.57 22.85
CA THR A 64 14.68 22.32 22.12
C THR A 64 13.95 21.16 22.78
N GLU A 65 13.39 20.29 21.94
CA GLU A 65 12.84 18.99 22.34
C GLU A 65 13.35 17.89 21.39
N PRO A 66 13.29 16.60 21.74
CA PRO A 66 13.53 15.53 20.79
C PRO A 66 12.49 15.61 19.65
N LEU A 67 12.95 15.56 18.39
CA LEU A 67 12.06 15.56 17.23
C LEU A 67 11.10 14.38 17.25
N PHE A 68 11.57 13.23 17.74
CA PHE A 68 10.82 11.98 17.84
C PHE A 68 10.70 11.51 19.29
N PRO A 69 9.89 12.17 20.13
CA PRO A 69 9.89 11.96 21.57
C PRO A 69 9.32 10.61 22.01
N ARG A 70 8.64 9.90 21.10
CA ARG A 70 7.90 8.66 21.37
C ARG A 70 8.11 7.63 20.26
N TYR A 71 9.30 7.62 19.65
CA TYR A 71 9.58 6.65 18.61
C TYR A 71 9.53 5.22 19.17
N SER A 72 9.18 4.27 18.31
CA SER A 72 9.17 2.85 18.65
C SER A 72 9.73 2.04 17.49
N VAL A 73 10.24 0.85 17.79
CA VAL A 73 10.83 -0.05 16.79
C VAL A 73 10.18 -1.42 16.89
N HIS A 74 9.82 -1.98 15.74
CA HIS A 74 9.17 -3.27 15.61
C HIS A 74 10.02 -4.17 14.71
N ASP A 75 10.43 -5.33 15.23
CA ASP A 75 11.06 -6.41 14.46
C ASP A 75 9.98 -7.42 14.04
N ILE A 76 9.54 -7.33 12.79
CA ILE A 76 8.47 -8.16 12.24
C ILE A 76 9.10 -9.24 11.36
N ARG A 77 8.91 -10.51 11.72
CA ARG A 77 9.50 -11.65 11.02
C ARG A 77 8.48 -12.35 10.15
N ILE A 78 8.90 -12.72 8.95
CA ILE A 78 8.08 -13.43 7.97
C ILE A 78 8.43 -14.91 8.09
N ASP A 79 7.43 -15.74 8.30
CA ASP A 79 7.63 -17.18 8.31
C ASP A 79 8.06 -17.66 6.91
N PRO A 80 9.16 -18.43 6.78
CA PRO A 80 9.57 -19.04 5.52
C PRO A 80 8.49 -19.86 4.82
N PHE A 81 7.46 -20.33 5.53
CA PHE A 81 6.29 -20.99 4.96
C PHE A 81 5.52 -20.11 3.98
N ALA A 82 5.42 -18.79 4.21
CA ALA A 82 4.75 -17.88 3.28
C ALA A 82 5.40 -17.92 1.89
N TYR A 83 6.73 -17.90 1.84
CA TYR A 83 7.49 -18.07 0.60
C TYR A 83 7.33 -19.47 -0.01
N ARG A 84 7.32 -20.53 0.80
CA ARG A 84 7.14 -21.91 0.29
C ARG A 84 5.77 -22.09 -0.36
N TRP A 85 4.73 -21.48 0.19
CA TRP A 85 3.38 -21.54 -0.40
C TRP A 85 3.30 -20.84 -1.76
N THR A 86 4.04 -19.74 -1.98
CA THR A 86 4.13 -19.16 -3.32
C THR A 86 4.83 -20.08 -4.31
N LYS A 87 5.91 -20.75 -3.88
CA LYS A 87 6.62 -21.71 -4.74
C LYS A 87 5.81 -22.96 -5.04
N LEU A 88 4.92 -23.38 -4.13
CA LEU A 88 4.03 -24.53 -4.35
C LEU A 88 3.15 -24.33 -5.60
N THR A 89 2.55 -23.15 -5.76
CA THR A 89 1.69 -22.88 -6.93
C THR A 89 2.51 -22.87 -8.22
N GLN A 90 3.67 -22.22 -8.19
CA GLN A 90 4.60 -22.13 -9.32
C GLN A 90 5.06 -23.53 -9.77
N PHE A 91 5.32 -24.43 -8.81
CA PHE A 91 5.68 -25.82 -9.08
C PHE A 91 4.55 -26.56 -9.82
N PHE A 92 3.33 -26.56 -9.29
CA PHE A 92 2.21 -27.27 -9.90
C PHE A 92 1.85 -26.73 -11.28
N LEU A 93 1.93 -25.41 -11.48
CA LEU A 93 1.66 -24.80 -12.78
C LEU A 93 2.73 -25.15 -13.81
N LEU A 94 4.00 -25.20 -13.42
CA LEU A 94 5.06 -25.67 -14.31
C LEU A 94 4.82 -27.13 -14.72
N LEU A 95 4.37 -27.98 -13.79
CA LEU A 95 4.08 -29.38 -14.06
C LEU A 95 2.87 -29.61 -14.99
N LYS A 96 2.04 -28.60 -15.25
CA LYS A 96 1.01 -28.68 -16.30
C LYS A 96 1.61 -28.66 -17.70
N HIS A 97 2.80 -28.09 -17.86
CA HIS A 97 3.46 -27.91 -19.14
C HIS A 97 4.65 -28.85 -19.33
N HIS A 98 5.24 -29.32 -18.24
CA HIS A 98 6.44 -30.17 -18.26
C HIS A 98 6.30 -31.34 -17.29
N THR A 99 6.94 -32.46 -17.62
CA THR A 99 7.09 -33.56 -16.67
C THR A 99 8.13 -33.21 -15.61
N ALA A 100 8.04 -33.85 -14.43
CA ALA A 100 9.04 -33.67 -13.37
C ALA A 100 10.47 -34.03 -13.85
N ALA A 101 10.60 -35.04 -14.72
CA ALA A 101 11.89 -35.45 -15.29
C ALA A 101 12.51 -34.34 -16.16
N GLU A 102 11.71 -33.68 -17.00
CA GLU A 102 12.14 -32.56 -17.84
C GLU A 102 12.58 -31.34 -17.02
N VAL A 103 11.83 -31.02 -15.95
CA VAL A 103 12.18 -29.92 -15.05
C VAL A 103 13.50 -30.21 -14.34
N ILE A 104 13.70 -31.43 -13.83
CA ILE A 104 14.94 -31.84 -13.16
C ILE A 104 16.12 -31.82 -14.14
N ALA A 105 15.94 -32.32 -15.36
CA ALA A 105 16.98 -32.31 -16.38
C ALA A 105 17.41 -30.87 -16.74
N THR A 106 16.44 -29.97 -16.90
CA THR A 106 16.69 -28.55 -17.22
C THR A 106 17.43 -27.84 -16.08
N ALA A 107 17.02 -28.07 -14.84
CA ALA A 107 17.66 -27.50 -13.65
C ALA A 107 19.11 -27.99 -13.49
N LYS A 108 19.37 -29.29 -13.74
CA LYS A 108 20.75 -29.83 -13.72
C LYS A 108 21.63 -29.24 -14.82
N ALA A 109 21.08 -29.01 -16.01
CA ALA A 109 21.81 -28.42 -17.12
C ALA A 109 22.08 -26.91 -16.94
N ASN A 110 21.27 -26.22 -16.12
CA ASN A 110 21.39 -24.78 -15.88
C ASN A 110 21.28 -24.50 -14.36
N PRO A 111 22.30 -24.84 -13.55
CA PRO A 111 22.21 -24.72 -12.09
C PRO A 111 22.00 -23.26 -11.63
N ASP A 112 22.45 -22.28 -12.41
CA ASP A 112 22.29 -20.85 -12.11
C ASP A 112 20.91 -20.29 -12.50
N LYS A 113 20.08 -21.06 -13.22
CA LYS A 113 18.71 -20.66 -13.56
C LYS A 113 17.73 -21.27 -12.58
N LEU A 114 17.03 -20.42 -11.84
CA LEU A 114 15.91 -20.85 -10.99
C LEU A 114 14.83 -21.50 -11.88
N ALA A 115 14.44 -22.73 -11.55
CA ALA A 115 13.45 -23.49 -12.32
C ALA A 115 12.00 -23.01 -12.09
N PHE A 116 11.72 -22.42 -10.92
CA PHE A 116 10.38 -21.99 -10.50
C PHE A 116 10.34 -20.47 -10.36
N ARG A 117 10.20 -19.78 -11.50
CA ARG A 117 10.17 -18.30 -11.57
C ARG A 117 8.86 -17.72 -12.08
N SER A 118 7.86 -18.54 -12.38
CA SER A 118 6.58 -18.03 -12.88
C SER A 118 6.03 -17.01 -11.89
N THR A 119 5.74 -15.80 -12.36
CA THR A 119 5.18 -14.70 -11.55
C THR A 119 6.03 -14.25 -10.34
N GLU A 120 7.30 -14.64 -10.26
CA GLU A 120 8.19 -14.32 -9.13
C GLU A 120 8.34 -12.82 -8.90
N ALA A 121 8.49 -12.04 -9.97
CA ALA A 121 8.60 -10.57 -9.91
C ALA A 121 7.30 -9.87 -9.47
N LEU A 122 6.19 -10.61 -9.35
CA LEU A 122 4.89 -10.09 -8.91
C LEU A 122 4.55 -10.48 -7.47
N LEU A 123 5.41 -11.27 -6.81
CA LEU A 123 5.20 -11.84 -5.47
C LEU A 123 6.41 -11.51 -4.56
N GLU A 124 6.72 -10.23 -4.40
CA GLU A 124 7.85 -9.78 -3.58
C GLU A 124 7.53 -9.73 -2.07
N GLY A 125 6.25 -9.50 -1.73
CA GLY A 125 5.77 -9.42 -0.35
C GLY A 125 6.18 -10.60 0.56
N PRO A 126 6.04 -11.87 0.16
CA PRO A 126 6.36 -13.02 0.99
C PRO A 126 7.86 -13.22 1.22
N ILE A 127 8.70 -12.50 0.47
CA ILE A 127 10.16 -12.52 0.61
C ILE A 127 10.62 -11.38 1.53
N PHE A 128 10.15 -10.16 1.28
CA PHE A 128 10.68 -8.95 1.92
C PHE A 128 9.74 -8.27 2.91
N GLY A 129 8.43 -8.52 2.79
CA GLY A 129 7.36 -8.01 3.68
C GLY A 129 7.10 -6.51 3.66
N GLY A 130 8.10 -5.68 3.32
CA GLY A 130 7.98 -4.21 3.43
C GLY A 130 6.81 -3.65 2.63
N HIS A 131 6.50 -4.29 1.51
CA HIS A 131 5.32 -4.02 0.69
C HIS A 131 4.01 -3.94 1.48
N TYR A 132 3.79 -4.88 2.41
CA TYR A 132 2.56 -4.93 3.20
C TYR A 132 2.45 -3.81 4.22
N PHE A 133 3.55 -3.12 4.55
CA PHE A 133 3.58 -2.03 5.52
C PHE A 133 3.57 -0.64 4.87
N VAL A 134 3.78 -0.54 3.56
CA VAL A 134 3.71 0.75 2.86
C VAL A 134 2.33 1.41 3.03
N PRO A 135 1.19 0.71 2.85
CA PRO A 135 -0.12 1.34 3.03
C PRO A 135 -0.34 1.88 4.44
N LEU A 136 0.16 1.19 5.48
CA LEU A 136 0.11 1.66 6.86
C LEU A 136 0.92 2.94 7.06
N LEU A 137 2.20 2.91 6.69
CA LEU A 137 3.14 4.00 7.00
C LEU A 137 2.89 5.25 6.17
N ALA A 138 2.25 5.09 5.01
CA ALA A 138 1.87 6.17 4.12
C ALA A 138 0.36 6.52 4.19
N ASN A 139 -0.40 5.96 5.15
CA ASN A 139 -1.84 6.23 5.26
C ASN A 139 -2.16 7.70 5.57
N MET A 140 -1.18 8.46 6.09
CA MET A 140 -1.26 9.90 6.34
C MET A 140 -0.75 10.75 5.17
N SER A 141 -0.56 10.17 3.97
CA SER A 141 -0.07 10.90 2.80
C SER A 141 -0.84 12.21 2.60
N PRO A 142 -0.16 13.35 2.39
CA PRO A 142 1.25 13.53 2.00
C PRO A 142 2.26 13.53 3.15
N SER A 143 1.78 13.30 4.37
CA SER A 143 2.58 13.17 5.58
C SER A 143 2.94 11.71 5.88
N MET A 144 3.84 11.50 6.83
CA MET A 144 4.26 10.17 7.25
C MET A 144 4.52 10.14 8.75
N TRP A 145 4.45 8.95 9.34
CA TRP A 145 4.65 8.77 10.79
C TRP A 145 5.61 7.62 11.12
N GLY A 146 6.25 7.04 10.10
CA GLY A 146 7.27 6.02 10.27
C GLY A 146 7.97 5.63 8.98
N ILE A 147 8.99 4.77 9.11
CA ILE A 147 9.72 4.14 8.00
C ILE A 147 9.80 2.63 8.21
N ALA A 148 10.01 1.91 7.12
CA ALA A 148 10.32 0.48 7.17
C ALA A 148 11.64 0.19 6.44
N ALA A 149 12.40 -0.77 6.97
CA ALA A 149 13.58 -1.34 6.34
C ALA A 149 13.30 -2.82 6.03
N PRO A 150 12.86 -3.15 4.79
CA PRO A 150 12.60 -4.53 4.39
C PRO A 150 13.89 -5.32 4.20
N ARG A 151 13.91 -6.55 4.71
CA ARG A 151 14.99 -7.54 4.57
C ARG A 151 14.39 -8.87 4.15
N THR A 152 15.22 -9.80 3.68
CA THR A 152 14.74 -11.15 3.41
C THR A 152 14.22 -11.79 4.70
N GLY A 153 12.93 -12.12 4.73
CA GLY A 153 12.27 -12.75 5.88
C GLY A 153 11.97 -11.82 7.06
N GLN A 154 12.15 -10.51 6.92
CA GLN A 154 12.07 -9.57 8.04
C GLN A 154 11.72 -8.14 7.58
N VAL A 155 10.93 -7.42 8.38
CA VAL A 155 10.70 -5.99 8.22
C VAL A 155 10.97 -5.31 9.55
N ILE A 156 11.83 -4.30 9.56
CA ILE A 156 12.03 -3.46 10.74
C ILE A 156 11.26 -2.16 10.53
N VAL A 157 10.30 -1.87 11.40
CA VAL A 157 9.48 -0.65 11.33
C VAL A 157 9.87 0.30 12.45
N TYR A 158 10.16 1.55 12.10
CA TYR A 158 10.32 2.65 13.04
C TYR A 158 9.09 3.55 12.95
N THR A 159 8.42 3.77 14.08
CA THR A 159 7.40 4.82 14.19
C THR A 159 8.04 6.06 14.81
N PHE A 160 7.67 7.25 14.37
CA PHE A 160 8.19 8.51 14.90
C PHE A 160 7.52 8.97 16.20
N GLY A 161 6.37 8.37 16.53
CA GLY A 161 5.57 8.80 17.67
C GLY A 161 4.83 10.13 17.45
N ARG A 162 4.85 10.64 16.22
CA ARG A 162 4.15 11.82 15.70
C ARG A 162 4.06 11.75 14.18
N VAL A 163 3.25 12.59 13.55
CA VAL A 163 3.26 12.78 12.10
C VAL A 163 4.28 13.87 11.76
N ILE A 164 5.03 13.65 10.69
CA ILE A 164 5.91 14.67 10.11
C ILE A 164 5.54 14.90 8.66
N GLY A 165 5.89 16.08 8.14
CA GLY A 165 5.80 16.35 6.72
C GLY A 165 6.66 15.35 5.94
N GLY A 166 6.03 14.58 5.06
CA GLY A 166 6.73 13.79 4.07
C GLY A 166 7.06 14.68 2.88
N ASN A 167 6.09 14.85 1.98
CA ASN A 167 6.27 15.53 0.70
C ASN A 167 5.38 16.78 0.49
N GLY A 168 4.48 17.12 1.43
CA GLY A 168 3.39 18.07 1.20
C GLY A 168 3.59 19.53 1.61
N LEU A 169 4.53 19.86 2.51
CA LEU A 169 4.57 21.22 3.12
C LEU A 169 5.96 21.85 3.22
N GLY A 170 7.01 21.18 2.74
CA GLY A 170 8.36 21.73 2.71
C GLY A 170 8.97 21.58 1.33
N ALA A 171 9.81 22.54 0.94
CA ALA A 171 10.84 22.25 -0.05
C ALA A 171 11.62 21.04 0.47
N SER A 172 11.44 19.87 -0.15
CA SER A 172 12.47 18.85 -0.02
C SER A 172 13.77 19.53 -0.47
N ARG A 173 14.79 19.53 0.39
CA ARG A 173 16.12 19.97 -0.04
C ARG A 173 16.64 19.10 -1.19
N ASP A 174 16.04 17.92 -1.42
CA ASP A 174 16.16 17.16 -2.65
C ASP A 174 15.14 17.60 -3.71
N GLN A 175 15.21 18.87 -4.09
CA GLN A 175 15.12 19.30 -5.49
C GLN A 175 16.22 18.61 -6.35
N ARG A 176 16.46 17.30 -6.15
CA ARG A 176 17.25 16.44 -7.03
C ARG A 176 16.38 15.78 -8.08
N ASP A 177 15.07 15.75 -7.88
CA ASP A 177 14.18 15.44 -8.97
C ASP A 177 14.01 16.68 -9.84
N ALA A 178 14.97 16.90 -10.74
CA ALA A 178 14.87 17.95 -11.73
C ALA A 178 13.60 17.81 -12.59
N LEU A 179 12.97 16.63 -12.65
CA LEU A 179 11.68 16.45 -13.33
C LEU A 179 10.52 17.09 -12.57
N GLN A 180 10.69 17.42 -11.28
CA GLN A 180 9.66 18.15 -10.52
C GLN A 180 9.35 19.52 -11.14
N ILE A 181 10.29 20.15 -11.86
CA ILE A 181 10.04 21.40 -12.60
C ILE A 181 8.96 21.26 -13.69
N LEU A 182 8.72 20.03 -14.16
CA LEU A 182 7.70 19.71 -15.15
C LEU A 182 6.30 19.56 -14.53
N THR A 183 6.20 19.63 -13.19
CA THR A 183 4.93 19.52 -12.48
C THR A 183 4.24 20.87 -12.47
N HIS A 184 3.17 21.03 -13.26
CA HIS A 184 2.42 22.29 -13.37
C HIS A 184 1.41 22.53 -12.25
N HIS A 185 1.01 21.46 -11.55
CA HIS A 185 0.08 21.48 -10.44
C HIS A 185 0.59 20.56 -9.34
N ASN A 186 0.68 21.03 -8.10
CA ASN A 186 1.12 20.22 -6.97
C ASN A 186 -0.10 19.81 -6.12
N PRO A 187 -0.75 18.68 -6.42
CA PRO A 187 -1.95 18.22 -5.72
C PRO A 187 -1.68 17.92 -4.25
N ALA A 188 -0.42 17.77 -3.82
CA ALA A 188 -0.06 17.55 -2.42
C ALA A 188 -0.57 18.65 -1.47
N HIS A 189 -0.84 19.86 -1.98
CA HIS A 189 -1.42 20.96 -1.20
C HIS A 189 -2.94 20.84 -0.99
N ASP A 190 -3.60 20.04 -1.81
CA ASP A 190 -5.06 19.88 -1.79
C ASP A 190 -5.51 18.66 -0.96
N PHE A 191 -4.57 17.84 -0.49
CA PHE A 191 -4.85 16.75 0.45
C PHE A 191 -5.25 17.32 1.82
N ASP A 192 -6.25 16.73 2.46
CA ASP A 192 -6.58 17.11 3.83
C ASP A 192 -5.50 16.61 4.81
N THR A 193 -4.82 17.56 5.43
CA THR A 193 -3.75 17.31 6.42
C THR A 193 -4.21 17.55 7.86
N LYS A 194 -5.47 17.97 8.07
CA LYS A 194 -6.02 18.37 9.37
C LYS A 194 -6.92 17.32 10.01
N VAL A 195 -7.25 16.24 9.31
CA VAL A 195 -8.08 15.14 9.83
C VAL A 195 -7.55 14.55 11.15
N LEU A 196 -6.24 14.61 11.38
CA LEU A 196 -5.63 14.09 12.60
C LEU A 196 -5.19 15.21 13.54
N ASP A 197 -5.81 15.28 14.72
CA ASP A 197 -5.30 16.06 15.85
C ASP A 197 -4.36 15.19 16.69
N GLU A 198 -3.04 15.37 16.53
CA GLU A 198 -2.03 14.63 17.30
C GLU A 198 -2.12 14.85 18.81
N THR A 199 -2.68 15.98 19.26
CA THR A 199 -2.79 16.27 20.70
C THR A 199 -3.78 15.34 21.39
N GLN A 200 -4.71 14.77 20.62
CA GLN A 200 -5.73 13.83 21.09
C GLN A 200 -5.27 12.37 20.95
N LEU A 201 -4.20 12.10 20.22
CA LEU A 201 -3.68 10.74 20.05
C LEU A 201 -3.03 10.24 21.35
N HIS A 202 -3.41 9.03 21.74
CA HIS A 202 -2.74 8.34 22.82
C HIS A 202 -1.27 8.06 22.45
N LYS A 203 -0.35 8.19 23.40
CA LYS A 203 1.10 8.01 23.20
C LYS A 203 1.52 6.68 22.56
N ALA A 204 0.71 5.64 22.74
CA ALA A 204 0.95 4.29 22.21
C ALA A 204 0.27 4.03 20.85
N ALA A 205 -0.50 4.98 20.31
CA ALA A 205 -1.33 4.75 19.13
C ALA A 205 -0.51 4.29 17.92
N PHE A 206 0.66 4.89 17.68
CA PHE A 206 1.53 4.51 16.56
C PHE A 206 2.07 3.09 16.69
N SER A 207 2.53 2.69 17.88
CA SER A 207 3.04 1.34 18.12
C SER A 207 1.94 0.30 18.01
N GLU A 208 0.77 0.57 18.62
CA GLU A 208 -0.38 -0.33 18.57
C GLU A 208 -0.95 -0.46 17.15
N ALA A 209 -0.85 0.60 16.34
CA ALA A 209 -1.25 0.57 14.94
C ALA A 209 -0.37 -0.41 14.12
N VAL A 210 0.93 -0.46 14.39
CA VAL A 210 1.84 -1.44 13.76
C VAL A 210 1.47 -2.86 14.16
N ASP A 211 1.26 -3.12 15.46
CA ASP A 211 0.88 -4.45 15.95
C ASP A 211 -0.46 -4.93 15.38
N TRP A 212 -1.46 -4.05 15.40
CA TRP A 212 -2.78 -4.34 14.84
C TRP A 212 -2.69 -4.65 13.35
N TRP A 213 -2.01 -3.79 12.58
CA TRP A 213 -1.85 -3.96 11.14
C TRP A 213 -1.09 -5.26 10.81
N ALA A 214 0.01 -5.52 11.50
CA ALA A 214 0.80 -6.75 11.33
C ALA A 214 -0.07 -7.99 11.60
N GLY A 215 -0.90 -7.98 12.65
CA GLY A 215 -1.86 -9.03 12.93
C GLY A 215 -2.90 -9.22 11.83
N ARG A 216 -3.46 -8.14 11.28
CA ARG A 216 -4.42 -8.19 10.17
C ARG A 216 -3.78 -8.76 8.91
N ILE A 217 -2.61 -8.25 8.50
CA ILE A 217 -1.85 -8.77 7.37
C ILE A 217 -1.51 -10.25 7.55
N ASN A 218 -0.99 -10.65 8.73
CA ASN A 218 -0.65 -12.04 9.00
C ASN A 218 -1.84 -12.97 8.78
N ASN A 219 -3.02 -12.59 9.27
CA ASN A 219 -4.22 -13.39 9.09
C ASN A 219 -4.67 -13.42 7.63
N THR A 220 -4.60 -12.30 6.91
CA THR A 220 -4.89 -12.24 5.47
C THR A 220 -3.96 -13.12 4.65
N LEU A 221 -2.66 -13.05 4.90
CA LEU A 221 -1.67 -13.89 4.22
C LEU A 221 -1.89 -15.37 4.54
N ARG A 222 -2.17 -15.71 5.80
CA ARG A 222 -2.50 -17.08 6.17
C ARG A 222 -3.68 -17.60 5.35
N ASP A 223 -4.74 -16.83 5.20
CA ASP A 223 -5.96 -17.25 4.51
C ASP A 223 -5.76 -17.35 2.98
N ILE A 224 -5.09 -16.36 2.37
CA ILE A 224 -4.87 -16.27 0.91
C ILE A 224 -3.75 -17.21 0.42
N PHE A 225 -2.74 -17.48 1.23
CA PHE A 225 -1.58 -18.28 0.79
C PHE A 225 -1.71 -19.75 1.18
N THR A 226 -2.75 -20.11 1.95
CA THR A 226 -2.96 -21.50 2.34
C THR A 226 -3.60 -22.29 1.20
N PRO A 227 -3.00 -23.44 0.78
CA PRO A 227 -3.52 -24.21 -0.34
C PRO A 227 -4.90 -24.84 -0.08
N VAL A 228 -5.24 -25.13 1.17
CA VAL A 228 -6.55 -25.74 1.52
C VAL A 228 -7.73 -24.79 1.30
N THR A 229 -7.48 -23.49 1.09
CA THR A 229 -8.50 -22.52 0.69
C THR A 229 -8.97 -22.74 -0.76
N TYR A 230 -8.16 -23.41 -1.59
CA TYR A 230 -8.32 -23.54 -3.04
C TYR A 230 -8.52 -24.98 -3.45
N VAL A 231 -9.68 -25.54 -3.13
CA VAL A 231 -10.07 -26.89 -3.55
C VAL A 231 -11.37 -26.86 -4.34
N ASP A 232 -11.50 -27.77 -5.30
CA ASP A 232 -12.73 -27.95 -6.08
C ASP A 232 -13.80 -28.76 -5.33
N THR A 233 -14.88 -29.11 -6.01
CA THR A 233 -15.98 -29.91 -5.44
C THR A 233 -15.59 -31.36 -5.10
N ASN A 234 -14.44 -31.84 -5.57
CA ASN A 234 -13.90 -33.17 -5.31
C ASN A 234 -12.68 -33.12 -4.36
N ASP A 235 -12.47 -32.00 -3.67
CA ASP A 235 -11.33 -31.74 -2.80
C ASP A 235 -9.95 -31.74 -3.51
N PHE A 236 -9.91 -31.54 -4.83
CA PHE A 236 -8.66 -31.37 -5.55
C PHE A 236 -8.16 -29.93 -5.49
N TYR A 237 -6.88 -29.78 -5.17
CA TYR A 237 -6.21 -28.49 -5.10
C TYR A 237 -6.14 -27.79 -6.47
N LEU A 238 -6.50 -26.49 -6.51
CA LEU A 238 -6.56 -25.65 -7.69
C LEU A 238 -5.41 -24.61 -7.72
N PRO A 239 -4.25 -24.95 -8.30
CA PRO A 239 -3.07 -24.07 -8.28
C PRO A 239 -3.25 -22.75 -9.03
N ASP A 240 -4.04 -22.72 -10.12
CA ASP A 240 -4.27 -21.49 -10.90
C ASP A 240 -5.14 -20.50 -10.12
N ALA A 241 -6.17 -21.01 -9.44
CA ALA A 241 -7.03 -20.20 -8.58
C ALA A 241 -6.20 -19.61 -7.44
N HIS A 242 -5.41 -20.45 -6.75
CA HIS A 242 -4.53 -20.00 -5.68
C HIS A 242 -3.54 -18.93 -6.16
N GLN A 243 -2.84 -19.17 -7.27
CA GLN A 243 -1.89 -18.19 -7.82
C GLN A 243 -2.57 -16.86 -8.18
N ARG A 244 -3.73 -16.91 -8.86
CA ARG A 244 -4.48 -15.71 -9.24
C ARG A 244 -4.85 -14.87 -8.02
N TRP A 245 -5.33 -15.49 -6.95
CA TRP A 245 -5.74 -14.79 -5.74
C TRP A 245 -4.56 -14.17 -4.97
N MET A 246 -3.43 -14.88 -4.86
CA MET A 246 -2.20 -14.29 -4.32
C MET A 246 -1.75 -13.07 -5.13
N LEU A 247 -1.74 -13.17 -6.47
CA LEU A 247 -1.33 -12.06 -7.33
C LEU A 247 -2.27 -10.87 -7.20
N ASN A 248 -3.59 -11.08 -7.19
CA ASN A 248 -4.56 -10.00 -7.03
C ASN A 248 -4.34 -9.24 -5.72
N PHE A 249 -4.12 -9.95 -4.61
CA PHE A 249 -3.86 -9.31 -3.32
C PHE A 249 -2.53 -8.52 -3.33
N GLU A 250 -1.45 -9.13 -3.80
CA GLU A 250 -0.13 -8.49 -3.90
C GLU A 250 -0.15 -7.23 -4.75
N GLN A 251 -0.80 -7.30 -5.91
CA GLN A 251 -0.92 -6.18 -6.84
C GLN A 251 -1.85 -5.08 -6.30
N LEU A 252 -2.90 -5.45 -5.54
CA LEU A 252 -3.72 -4.46 -4.83
C LEU A 252 -2.89 -3.68 -3.81
N VAL A 253 -2.19 -4.39 -2.90
CA VAL A 253 -1.32 -3.77 -1.89
C VAL A 253 -0.27 -2.88 -2.56
N ALA A 254 0.28 -3.33 -3.69
CA ALA A 254 1.26 -2.58 -4.48
C ALA A 254 0.75 -1.25 -4.97
N ARG A 255 -0.43 -1.28 -5.59
CA ARG A 255 -1.04 -0.09 -6.16
C ARG A 255 -1.44 0.87 -5.07
N VAL A 256 -2.04 0.39 -3.97
CA VAL A 256 -2.37 1.24 -2.81
C VAL A 256 -1.10 1.88 -2.24
N GLY A 257 -0.05 1.10 -2.00
CA GLY A 257 1.22 1.63 -1.51
C GLY A 257 1.88 2.62 -2.47
N ALA A 258 1.77 2.41 -3.78
CA ALA A 258 2.26 3.34 -4.79
C ALA A 258 1.46 4.66 -4.79
N ILE A 259 0.12 4.58 -4.79
CA ILE A 259 -0.76 5.76 -4.72
C ILE A 259 -0.37 6.64 -3.53
N LEU A 260 -0.20 6.05 -2.35
CA LEU A 260 0.10 6.78 -1.12
C LEU A 260 1.53 7.38 -1.11
N ARG A 261 2.48 6.81 -1.84
CA ARG A 261 3.87 7.32 -1.92
C ARG A 261 4.08 8.43 -2.94
N HIS A 262 3.12 8.67 -3.84
CA HIS A 262 3.25 9.65 -4.93
C HIS A 262 2.24 10.81 -4.83
N PRO A 263 2.16 11.55 -3.70
CA PRO A 263 1.16 12.60 -3.50
C PRO A 263 1.31 13.83 -4.43
N ARG A 264 2.38 13.91 -5.23
CA ARG A 264 2.67 15.04 -6.13
C ARG A 264 2.22 14.81 -7.57
N ASP A 265 1.84 13.59 -7.93
CA ASP A 265 1.44 13.24 -9.30
C ASP A 265 0.05 12.59 -9.27
N GLN A 266 -0.98 13.43 -9.24
CA GLN A 266 -2.38 12.98 -9.22
C GLN A 266 -2.75 12.20 -10.49
N GLY A 267 -2.11 12.48 -11.63
CA GLY A 267 -2.32 11.73 -12.87
C GLY A 267 -1.90 10.27 -12.70
N ALA A 268 -0.69 10.04 -12.21
CA ALA A 268 -0.20 8.70 -11.87
C ALA A 268 -1.03 8.03 -10.77
N GLN A 269 -1.41 8.78 -9.72
CA GLN A 269 -2.27 8.25 -8.66
C GLN A 269 -3.64 7.80 -9.18
N LEU A 270 -4.29 8.58 -10.05
CA LEU A 270 -5.58 8.21 -10.66
C LEU A 270 -5.43 6.98 -11.57
N MET A 271 -4.37 6.92 -12.39
CA MET A 271 -4.10 5.74 -13.22
C MET A 271 -3.93 4.46 -12.38
N LEU A 272 -3.22 4.55 -11.26
CA LEU A 272 -3.05 3.44 -10.32
C LEU A 272 -4.35 3.13 -9.57
N MET A 273 -5.11 4.16 -9.19
CA MET A 273 -6.40 4.03 -8.51
C MET A 273 -7.37 3.21 -9.37
N TYR A 274 -7.55 3.57 -10.65
CA TYR A 274 -8.44 2.82 -11.55
C TYR A 274 -8.08 1.34 -11.63
N GLN A 275 -6.79 1.03 -11.78
CA GLN A 275 -6.33 -0.35 -11.80
C GLN A 275 -6.51 -1.08 -10.45
N ALA A 276 -6.32 -0.39 -9.32
CA ALA A 276 -6.59 -0.96 -7.99
C ALA A 276 -8.08 -1.26 -7.82
N MET A 277 -8.94 -0.33 -8.24
CA MET A 277 -10.38 -0.49 -8.21
C MET A 277 -10.89 -1.59 -9.15
N ASP A 278 -10.23 -1.84 -10.27
CA ASP A 278 -10.54 -2.96 -11.15
C ASP A 278 -10.23 -4.31 -10.49
N ILE A 279 -9.07 -4.44 -9.81
CA ILE A 279 -8.79 -5.64 -9.00
C ILE A 279 -9.88 -5.82 -7.93
N LEU A 280 -10.23 -4.74 -7.22
CA LEU A 280 -11.25 -4.77 -6.18
C LEU A 280 -12.61 -5.18 -6.75
N GLY A 281 -13.07 -4.53 -7.81
CA GLY A 281 -14.40 -4.70 -8.36
C GLY A 281 -14.59 -6.02 -9.10
N ASP A 282 -13.62 -6.38 -9.94
CA ASP A 282 -13.75 -7.52 -10.85
C ASP A 282 -13.28 -8.83 -10.21
N SER A 283 -12.29 -8.77 -9.30
CA SER A 283 -11.68 -9.97 -8.72
C SER A 283 -11.99 -10.19 -7.25
N ILE A 284 -11.91 -9.16 -6.40
CA ILE A 284 -11.91 -9.36 -4.94
C ILE A 284 -13.30 -9.24 -4.31
N MET A 285 -14.08 -8.23 -4.69
CA MET A 285 -15.39 -7.95 -4.09
C MET A 285 -16.56 -8.45 -4.97
N GLY A 286 -16.33 -8.70 -6.26
CA GLY A 286 -17.37 -9.14 -7.20
C GLY A 286 -18.52 -8.14 -7.33
N SER A 287 -18.21 -6.84 -7.29
CA SER A 287 -19.16 -5.76 -7.01
C SER A 287 -19.81 -5.11 -8.23
N GLY A 288 -19.63 -5.67 -9.43
CA GLY A 288 -20.13 -5.06 -10.68
C GLY A 288 -19.27 -3.91 -11.19
N GLY A 289 -17.98 -3.86 -10.82
CA GLY A 289 -16.98 -2.92 -11.34
C GLY A 289 -16.76 -1.65 -10.48
N ILE A 290 -15.89 -0.77 -10.99
CA ILE A 290 -15.42 0.42 -10.27
C ILE A 290 -16.55 1.39 -9.89
N GLY A 291 -17.50 1.63 -10.79
CA GLY A 291 -18.50 2.68 -10.58
C GLY A 291 -19.34 2.47 -9.31
N GLN A 292 -19.57 1.21 -8.93
CA GLN A 292 -20.26 0.86 -7.69
C GLN A 292 -19.40 1.05 -6.44
N LEU A 293 -18.09 0.78 -6.53
CA LEU A 293 -17.17 0.94 -5.41
C LEU A 293 -16.84 2.40 -5.11
N MET A 294 -16.99 3.29 -6.10
CA MET A 294 -16.75 4.72 -5.92
C MET A 294 -17.98 5.49 -5.41
N LEU A 295 -19.10 4.81 -5.11
CA LEU A 295 -20.30 5.45 -4.57
C LEU A 295 -20.10 5.85 -3.10
N PRO A 296 -20.42 7.09 -2.69
CA PRO A 296 -20.26 7.52 -1.30
C PRO A 296 -21.04 6.66 -0.30
N SER A 297 -22.25 6.23 -0.66
CA SER A 297 -23.09 5.34 0.15
C SER A 297 -22.39 4.01 0.44
N ARG A 298 -21.67 3.46 -0.54
CA ARG A 298 -20.93 2.20 -0.39
C ARG A 298 -19.64 2.37 0.42
N ILE A 299 -18.92 3.46 0.19
CA ILE A 299 -17.72 3.81 0.95
C ILE A 299 -18.08 4.00 2.43
N ARG A 300 -19.17 4.73 2.72
CA ARG A 300 -19.69 4.95 4.07
C ARG A 300 -20.01 3.64 4.77
N LYS A 301 -20.73 2.73 4.10
CA LYS A 301 -21.02 1.41 4.64
C LYS A 301 -19.76 0.60 4.97
N ALA A 302 -18.76 0.62 4.09
CA ALA A 302 -17.49 -0.05 4.35
C ALA A 302 -16.77 0.55 5.56
N ILE A 303 -16.78 1.88 5.70
CA ILE A 303 -16.21 2.57 6.86
C ILE A 303 -16.89 2.14 8.16
N GLU A 304 -18.23 2.14 8.21
CA GLU A 304 -19.01 1.71 9.37
C GLU A 304 -18.64 0.28 9.80
N GLU A 305 -18.54 -0.64 8.85
CA GLU A 305 -18.16 -2.05 9.11
C GLU A 305 -16.71 -2.18 9.62
N ILE A 306 -15.78 -1.37 9.10
CA ILE A 306 -14.38 -1.36 9.56
C ILE A 306 -14.29 -0.81 11.00
N GLU A 307 -15.01 0.26 11.31
CA GLU A 307 -14.94 0.94 12.62
C GLU A 307 -15.31 0.03 13.79
N GLU A 308 -16.19 -0.96 13.57
CA GLU A 308 -16.57 -1.97 14.56
C GLU A 308 -15.38 -2.83 15.02
N HIS A 309 -14.33 -2.92 14.21
CA HIS A 309 -13.19 -3.83 14.41
C HIS A 309 -11.86 -3.12 14.67
N VAL A 310 -11.81 -1.79 14.50
CA VAL A 310 -10.63 -0.96 14.75
C VAL A 310 -10.67 -0.43 16.18
N PRO A 311 -9.66 -0.72 17.02
CA PRO A 311 -9.59 -0.21 18.38
C PRO A 311 -9.63 1.33 18.43
N ASP A 312 -10.42 1.88 19.34
CA ASP A 312 -10.64 3.34 19.45
C ASP A 312 -9.35 4.14 19.57
N ARG A 313 -8.33 3.58 20.23
CA ARG A 313 -7.04 4.24 20.45
C ARG A 313 -6.28 4.53 19.15
N ILE A 314 -6.37 3.62 18.18
CA ILE A 314 -5.66 3.73 16.90
C ILE A 314 -6.57 4.19 15.77
N LYS A 315 -7.89 4.22 16.00
CA LYS A 315 -8.92 4.58 15.03
C LYS A 315 -8.64 5.91 14.33
N PRO A 316 -8.29 7.03 15.01
CA PRO A 316 -7.99 8.29 14.32
C PRO A 316 -6.82 8.18 13.34
N LEU A 317 -5.82 7.33 13.63
CA LEU A 317 -4.67 7.11 12.76
C LEU A 317 -5.00 6.16 11.61
N ILE A 318 -5.63 5.01 11.90
CA ILE A 318 -5.91 3.95 10.91
C ILE A 318 -7.02 4.38 9.94
N MET A 319 -8.07 5.03 10.42
CA MET A 319 -9.24 5.41 9.64
C MET A 319 -9.10 6.73 8.87
N ALA A 320 -8.07 7.53 9.16
CA ALA A 320 -7.82 8.81 8.50
C ALA A 320 -7.99 8.79 6.97
N PRO A 321 -7.36 7.88 6.20
CA PRO A 321 -7.55 7.85 4.74
C PRO A 321 -8.99 7.52 4.33
N ALA A 322 -9.74 6.79 5.15
CA ALA A 322 -11.10 6.39 4.83
C ALA A 322 -12.10 7.53 4.98
N TYR A 323 -11.98 8.32 6.06
CA TYR A 323 -12.80 9.53 6.23
C TYR A 323 -12.53 10.54 5.11
N ARG A 324 -11.25 10.72 4.76
CA ARG A 324 -10.82 11.60 3.65
C ARG A 324 -11.34 11.13 2.30
N ALA A 325 -11.28 9.82 2.03
CA ALA A 325 -11.81 9.23 0.81
C ALA A 325 -13.33 9.43 0.69
N LEU A 326 -14.06 9.28 1.80
CA LEU A 326 -15.51 9.49 1.83
C LEU A 326 -15.87 10.95 1.57
N GLU A 327 -15.20 11.89 2.25
CA GLU A 327 -15.42 13.31 2.03
C GLU A 327 -15.12 13.70 0.58
N ALA A 328 -14.02 13.22 0.02
CA ALA A 328 -13.69 13.43 -1.39
C ALA A 328 -14.76 12.83 -2.33
N ALA A 329 -15.31 11.66 -2.01
CA ALA A 329 -16.36 11.04 -2.80
C ALA A 329 -17.68 11.83 -2.74
N ASP A 330 -18.04 12.34 -1.56
CA ASP A 330 -19.19 13.23 -1.37
C ASP A 330 -18.99 14.53 -2.19
N GLN A 331 -17.80 15.13 -2.16
CA GLN A 331 -17.47 16.31 -2.99
C GLN A 331 -17.59 16.04 -4.49
N VAL A 332 -17.18 14.87 -4.99
CA VAL A 332 -17.39 14.51 -6.40
C VAL A 332 -18.88 14.40 -6.72
N ALA A 333 -19.72 13.93 -5.78
CA ALA A 333 -21.16 13.87 -6.00
C ALA A 333 -21.81 15.26 -6.19
N ASP A 334 -21.22 16.30 -5.59
CA ASP A 334 -21.71 17.68 -5.62
C ASP A 334 -21.29 18.46 -6.89
N GLU A 335 -20.37 17.91 -7.69
CA GLU A 335 -19.77 18.59 -8.86
C GLU A 335 -20.57 18.41 -10.17
N PHE A 336 -21.81 17.91 -10.09
CA PHE A 336 -22.76 17.94 -11.21
C PHE A 336 -23.34 19.34 -11.42
N ILE A 337 -22.99 19.97 -12.55
CA ILE A 337 -23.31 21.37 -12.84
C ILE A 337 -24.62 21.57 -13.59
N VAL A 338 -25.19 20.50 -14.15
CA VAL A 338 -26.49 20.53 -14.85
C VAL A 338 -27.37 19.36 -14.43
N SER A 339 -28.68 19.53 -14.63
CA SER A 339 -29.66 18.45 -14.45
C SER A 339 -29.47 17.37 -15.52
N SER A 340 -29.69 16.11 -15.15
CA SER A 340 -29.60 15.01 -16.12
C SER A 340 -30.72 15.13 -17.16
N PRO A 341 -30.44 14.89 -18.45
CA PRO A 341 -31.46 14.79 -19.49
C PRO A 341 -32.34 13.54 -19.31
N ASN A 342 -31.89 12.56 -18.53
CA ASN A 342 -32.71 11.41 -18.14
C ASN A 342 -33.44 11.72 -16.81
N PRO A 343 -34.79 11.85 -16.81
CA PRO A 343 -35.55 12.20 -15.62
C PRO A 343 -35.52 11.13 -14.53
N ASN A 344 -35.11 9.90 -14.86
CA ASN A 344 -34.99 8.79 -13.91
C ASN A 344 -33.56 8.63 -13.35
N ALA A 345 -32.60 9.45 -13.78
CA ALA A 345 -31.22 9.32 -13.35
C ALA A 345 -31.05 9.84 -11.91
N THR A 346 -30.63 8.95 -11.01
CA THR A 346 -30.20 9.32 -9.65
C THR A 346 -28.74 9.77 -9.66
N THR A 347 -28.31 10.52 -8.63
CA THR A 347 -26.90 10.89 -8.45
C THR A 347 -25.98 9.67 -8.49
N GLU A 348 -26.35 8.57 -7.84
CA GLU A 348 -25.55 7.33 -7.85
C GLU A 348 -25.44 6.71 -9.25
N SER A 349 -26.52 6.69 -10.03
CA SER A 349 -26.48 6.19 -11.40
C SER A 349 -25.57 7.04 -12.28
N ARG A 350 -25.62 8.37 -12.10
CA ARG A 350 -24.77 9.34 -12.81
C ARG A 350 -23.30 9.18 -12.42
N LEU A 351 -23.01 9.03 -11.12
CA LEU A 351 -21.65 8.75 -10.62
C LEU A 351 -21.11 7.43 -11.19
N THR A 352 -21.91 6.38 -11.24
CA THR A 352 -21.50 5.09 -11.83
C THR A 352 -21.08 5.28 -13.29
N HIS A 353 -21.85 6.03 -14.08
CA HIS A 353 -21.50 6.36 -15.46
C HIS A 353 -20.26 7.24 -15.55
N LEU A 354 -20.13 8.26 -14.69
CA LEU A 354 -18.98 9.15 -14.63
C LEU A 354 -17.69 8.36 -14.37
N TRP A 355 -17.66 7.51 -13.35
CA TRP A 355 -16.49 6.71 -13.00
C TRP A 355 -16.08 5.74 -14.10
N ASN A 356 -17.06 5.12 -14.77
CA ASN A 356 -16.78 4.27 -15.92
C ASN A 356 -16.22 5.07 -17.11
N ALA A 357 -16.72 6.29 -17.34
CA ALA A 357 -16.20 7.18 -18.38
C ALA A 357 -14.78 7.65 -18.07
N LEU A 358 -14.50 8.05 -16.82
CA LEU A 358 -13.18 8.50 -16.36
C LEU A 358 -12.16 7.36 -16.34
N ARG A 359 -12.55 6.13 -15.98
CA ARG A 359 -11.69 4.92 -16.09
C ARG A 359 -11.22 4.71 -17.53
N ASN A 360 -12.09 4.92 -18.51
CA ASN A 360 -11.78 4.69 -19.93
C ASN A 360 -10.77 5.71 -20.51
N THR A 361 -10.34 6.72 -19.74
CA THR A 361 -9.24 7.62 -20.15
C THR A 361 -7.97 6.87 -20.55
N THR A 362 -7.71 5.70 -19.98
CA THR A 362 -6.56 4.84 -20.32
C THR A 362 -6.67 4.17 -21.70
N HIS A 363 -7.88 4.09 -22.26
CA HIS A 363 -8.17 3.47 -23.56
C HIS A 363 -8.67 4.49 -24.61
N GLY A 364 -8.84 5.76 -24.21
CA GLY A 364 -9.48 6.82 -24.99
C GLY A 364 -10.98 6.92 -24.74
N PHE A 365 -11.52 8.14 -24.79
CA PHE A 365 -12.96 8.38 -24.63
C PHE A 365 -13.73 7.86 -25.87
N ASN A 366 -14.51 6.79 -25.69
CA ASN A 366 -15.42 6.26 -26.71
C ASN A 366 -16.79 6.99 -26.70
N LYS A 367 -17.71 6.54 -27.57
CA LYS A 367 -18.98 7.19 -28.03
C LYS A 367 -20.03 7.67 -26.98
N THR A 368 -19.71 7.78 -25.69
CA THR A 368 -20.65 8.33 -24.68
C THR A 368 -19.99 9.32 -23.72
N PRO A 369 -19.58 10.52 -24.19
CA PRO A 369 -19.04 11.57 -23.34
C PRO A 369 -20.11 12.43 -22.64
N GLU A 370 -21.41 12.12 -22.77
CA GLU A 370 -22.48 13.00 -22.28
C GLU A 370 -22.41 13.23 -20.77
N ILE A 371 -22.05 12.19 -20.00
CA ILE A 371 -21.90 12.32 -18.54
C ILE A 371 -20.77 13.27 -18.14
N LEU A 372 -19.74 13.44 -19.00
CA LEU A 372 -18.64 14.38 -18.77
C LEU A 372 -19.07 15.83 -19.03
N ALA A 373 -20.10 16.04 -19.85
CA ALA A 373 -20.71 17.36 -20.01
C ALA A 373 -21.63 17.73 -18.84
N GLU A 374 -22.07 16.75 -18.04
CA GLU A 374 -22.94 16.97 -16.89
C GLU A 374 -22.18 17.36 -15.60
N HIS A 375 -20.87 17.13 -15.57
CA HIS A 375 -20.04 17.18 -14.37
C HIS A 375 -18.77 17.99 -14.61
N SER A 376 -18.30 18.77 -13.63
CA SER A 376 -17.10 19.62 -13.78
C SER A 376 -15.81 18.84 -14.03
N CYS A 377 -15.83 17.53 -13.74
CA CYS A 377 -14.70 16.61 -13.72
C CYS A 377 -13.58 17.03 -12.75
N ARG A 378 -13.88 17.93 -11.81
CA ARG A 378 -13.00 18.23 -10.68
C ARG A 378 -12.99 17.04 -9.74
N LEU A 379 -11.79 16.54 -9.46
CA LEU A 379 -11.57 15.42 -8.54
C LEU A 379 -10.74 15.91 -7.36
N PRO A 380 -11.25 15.87 -6.11
CA PRO A 380 -10.47 16.18 -4.93
C PRO A 380 -9.24 15.26 -4.83
N ALA A 381 -8.12 15.76 -4.31
CA ALA A 381 -6.88 14.99 -4.23
C ALA A 381 -7.05 13.67 -3.45
N ASP A 382 -7.84 13.70 -2.37
CA ASP A 382 -8.09 12.56 -1.49
C ASP A 382 -8.95 11.44 -2.12
N ILE A 383 -9.54 11.64 -3.30
CA ILE A 383 -10.34 10.59 -3.97
C ILE A 383 -9.52 9.34 -4.28
N VAL A 384 -8.21 9.51 -4.46
CA VAL A 384 -7.27 8.41 -4.73
C VAL A 384 -7.10 7.47 -3.54
N LEU A 385 -7.64 7.82 -2.36
CA LEU A 385 -7.60 7.03 -1.14
C LEU A 385 -8.71 5.97 -1.08
N VAL A 386 -9.70 5.99 -1.96
CA VAL A 386 -10.81 5.00 -1.97
C VAL A 386 -10.31 3.53 -2.00
N PRO A 387 -9.31 3.14 -2.81
CA PRO A 387 -8.74 1.79 -2.76
C PRO A 387 -8.19 1.40 -1.37
N ALA A 388 -7.68 2.36 -0.59
CA ALA A 388 -7.18 2.09 0.76
C ALA A 388 -8.30 1.73 1.73
N VAL A 389 -9.52 2.28 1.54
CA VAL A 389 -10.71 1.91 2.31
C VAL A 389 -11.04 0.44 2.13
N TYR A 390 -11.08 -0.03 0.88
CA TYR A 390 -11.40 -1.41 0.59
C TYR A 390 -10.26 -2.38 0.93
N LEU A 391 -8.99 -1.94 0.83
CA LEU A 391 -7.89 -2.71 1.39
C LEU A 391 -8.06 -2.89 2.91
N LEU A 392 -8.44 -1.82 3.62
CA LEU A 392 -8.69 -1.85 5.05
C LEU A 392 -9.87 -2.76 5.40
N ASP A 393 -10.96 -2.72 4.63
CA ASP A 393 -12.10 -3.64 4.71
C ASP A 393 -11.64 -5.11 4.64
N ILE A 394 -10.90 -5.45 3.58
CA ILE A 394 -10.40 -6.81 3.33
C ILE A 394 -9.53 -7.33 4.48
N ILE A 395 -8.59 -6.53 4.99
CA ILE A 395 -7.68 -7.01 6.05
C ILE A 395 -8.38 -7.06 7.41
N THR A 396 -9.44 -6.27 7.59
CA THR A 396 -10.22 -6.19 8.82
C THR A 396 -11.16 -7.37 8.96
N ASP A 397 -11.98 -7.64 7.94
CA ASP A 397 -12.89 -8.79 7.83
C ASP A 397 -12.67 -9.54 6.50
N ARG A 398 -12.25 -10.80 6.63
CA ARG A 398 -11.87 -11.67 5.51
C ARG A 398 -12.96 -12.65 5.11
N ASP A 399 -14.06 -12.72 5.86
CA ASP A 399 -15.05 -13.80 5.66
C ASP A 399 -15.74 -13.67 4.29
N ARG A 400 -16.03 -12.44 3.86
CA ARG A 400 -16.58 -12.16 2.53
C ARG A 400 -15.62 -12.59 1.41
N LEU A 401 -14.34 -12.27 1.56
CA LEU A 401 -13.29 -12.67 0.62
C LEU A 401 -13.19 -14.19 0.54
N LEU A 402 -13.10 -14.88 1.69
CA LEU A 402 -13.01 -16.33 1.76
C LEU A 402 -14.24 -17.01 1.17
N ALA A 403 -15.43 -16.50 1.44
CA ALA A 403 -16.67 -16.98 0.83
C ALA A 403 -16.68 -16.78 -0.69
N HIS A 404 -16.12 -15.67 -1.19
CA HIS A 404 -15.98 -15.46 -2.62
C HIS A 404 -14.98 -16.43 -3.26
N ILE A 405 -13.80 -16.59 -2.68
CA ILE A 405 -12.78 -17.56 -3.14
C ILE A 405 -13.40 -18.96 -3.26
N ARG A 406 -14.06 -19.43 -2.19
CA ARG A 406 -14.70 -20.76 -2.16
C ARG A 406 -15.76 -20.93 -3.25
N ARG A 407 -16.58 -19.90 -3.50
CA ARG A 407 -17.58 -19.91 -4.60
C ARG A 407 -16.94 -19.92 -5.99
N THR A 408 -15.73 -19.38 -6.15
CA THR A 408 -15.02 -19.41 -7.44
C THR A 408 -14.23 -20.70 -7.68
N CYS A 409 -13.98 -21.49 -6.62
CA CYS A 409 -13.26 -22.76 -6.70
C CYS A 409 -14.20 -23.96 -6.84
N ARG A 410 -15.40 -23.87 -6.26
CA ARG A 410 -16.49 -24.86 -6.41
C ARG A 410 -17.29 -24.60 -7.67
#